data_AF-A0A919VR19-F1
#
_entry.id   AF-A0A919VR19-F1
#
_cell.length_a   1.000
_cell.length_b   1.000
_cell.length_c   1.000
_cell.angle_alpha   90.00
_cell.angle_beta   90.00
_cell.angle_gamma   90.00
#
_symmetry.space_group_name_H-M   'P 1'
#
loop_
_entity.id
_entity.type
_entity.pdbx_description
1 polymer ?
#
loop_
_entity_poly.entity_id
_entity_poly.type
_entity_poly.pdbx_seq_one_letter_code
_entity_poly.pdbx_strand_id
1 'polypeptide(L)'
;MEADPRYRATLAKWQACLRGKGYHYERPDKASKAMSKLYGKPGTDTRARATEIRTAVADIECRRATGLVRLARQLDQKYQAKTRTERATEMAAYRDLQADAVNRATGL
;
A
#
# COMPACT_ATOMS: atom_id res chain seq x y z
N MET A 1 -0.04 -10.90 4.86
CA MET A 1 0.60 -9.81 5.63
C MET A 1 -0.34 -9.13 6.62
N GLU A 2 -1.53 -8.67 6.23
CA GLU A 2 -2.38 -7.80 7.08
C GLU A 2 -2.86 -8.45 8.40
N ALA A 3 -3.02 -9.78 8.38
CA ALA A 3 -3.34 -10.56 9.57
C ALA A 3 -2.12 -10.86 10.47
N ASP A 4 -0.90 -10.52 10.05
CA ASP A 4 0.31 -10.76 10.85
C ASP A 4 0.23 -9.93 12.16
N PRO A 5 0.32 -10.56 13.35
CA PRO A 5 0.21 -9.84 14.62
C PRO A 5 1.21 -8.71 14.78
N ARG A 6 2.41 -8.83 14.20
CA ARG A 6 3.45 -7.79 14.24
C ARG A 6 3.01 -6.57 13.44
N TYR A 7 2.37 -6.78 12.29
CA TYR A 7 1.80 -5.71 11.48
C TYR A 7 0.70 -5.00 12.26
N ARG A 8 -0.25 -5.74 12.85
CA ARG A 8 -1.35 -5.16 13.64
C ARG A 8 -0.86 -4.33 14.83
N ALA A 9 0.14 -4.84 15.57
CA ALA A 9 0.72 -4.12 16.69
C ALA A 9 1.39 -2.80 16.25
N THR A 10 2.11 -2.82 15.14
CA THR A 10 2.79 -1.61 14.62
C THR A 10 1.80 -0.63 13.98
N LEU A 11 0.74 -1.14 13.36
CA LEU A 11 -0.37 -0.36 12.86
C LEU A 11 -1.06 0.41 13.98
N ALA A 12 -1.33 -0.22 15.13
CA ALA A 12 -1.92 0.43 16.29
C ALA A 12 -1.07 1.60 16.81
N LYS A 13 0.27 1.45 16.81
CA LYS A 13 1.20 2.54 17.16
C LYS A 13 1.13 3.70 16.16
N TRP A 14 1.05 3.40 14.86
CA TRP A 14 0.89 4.41 13.82
C TRP A 14 -0.43 5.17 13.96
N GLN A 15 -1.53 4.46 14.21
CA GLN A 15 -2.84 5.08 14.47
C GLN A 15 -2.78 6.01 15.69
N ALA A 16 -2.11 5.60 16.78
CA ALA A 16 -1.94 6.44 17.95
C ALA A 16 -1.12 7.72 17.65
N CYS A 17 -0.04 7.60 16.88
CA CYS A 17 0.75 8.74 16.43
C CYS A 17 -0.08 9.72 15.58
N LEU A 18 -0.85 9.20 14.62
CA LEU A 18 -1.70 10.04 13.78
C LEU A 18 -2.79 10.75 14.58
N ARG A 19 -3.41 10.06 15.55
CA ARG A 19 -4.38 10.70 16.47
C ARG A 19 -3.74 11.84 17.25
N GLY A 20 -2.51 11.67 17.72
CA GLY A 20 -1.74 12.75 18.36
C GLY A 20 -1.47 13.96 17.45
N LYS A 21 -1.54 13.78 16.12
CA LYS A 21 -1.44 14.84 15.11
C LYS A 21 -2.79 15.33 14.58
N GLY A 22 -3.91 14.88 15.17
CA GLY A 22 -5.27 15.26 14.77
C GLY A 22 -5.85 14.50 13.57
N TYR A 23 -5.21 13.40 13.15
CA TYR A 23 -5.66 12.58 12.02
C TYR A 23 -6.19 11.22 12.47
N HIS A 24 -7.29 10.78 11.84
CA HIS A 24 -7.97 9.53 12.18
C HIS A 24 -8.11 8.66 10.94
N TYR A 25 -7.27 7.63 10.83
CA TYR A 25 -7.34 6.66 9.75
C TYR A 25 -7.09 5.25 10.27
N GLU A 26 -7.89 4.30 9.80
CA GLU A 26 -7.74 2.89 10.18
C GLU A 26 -6.45 2.28 9.61
N ARG A 27 -6.08 2.68 8.40
CA ARG A 27 -4.92 2.13 7.68
C ARG A 27 -4.26 3.16 6.77
N PRO A 28 -2.96 3.06 6.47
CA PRO A 28 -2.28 3.98 5.57
C PRO A 28 -2.92 4.09 4.19
N ASP A 29 -3.39 2.97 3.61
CA ASP A 29 -4.07 2.98 2.30
C ASP A 29 -5.39 3.76 2.32
N LYS A 30 -6.09 3.80 3.46
CA LYS A 30 -7.30 4.61 3.64
C LYS A 30 -6.98 6.10 3.71
N ALA A 31 -5.89 6.47 4.38
CA ALA A 31 -5.39 7.84 4.39
C ALA A 31 -5.06 8.31 2.96
N SER A 32 -4.27 7.52 2.22
CA SER A 32 -3.93 7.81 0.82
C SER A 32 -5.18 7.92 -0.06
N LYS A 33 -6.12 6.96 0.04
CA LYS A 33 -7.37 6.98 -0.73
C LYS A 33 -8.24 8.20 -0.43
N ALA A 34 -8.34 8.60 0.83
CA ALA A 34 -9.08 9.80 1.22
C ALA A 34 -8.48 11.06 0.58
N MET A 35 -7.15 11.15 0.58
CA MET A 35 -6.43 12.28 -0.01
C MET A 35 -6.53 12.33 -1.54
N SER A 36 -6.42 11.19 -2.23
CA SER A 36 -6.61 11.13 -3.68
C SER A 36 -8.02 11.57 -4.10
N LYS A 37 -9.05 11.28 -3.30
CA LYS A 37 -10.41 11.77 -3.55
C LYS A 37 -10.56 13.28 -3.37
N LEU A 38 -9.78 13.87 -2.45
CA LEU A 38 -9.84 15.28 -2.12
C LEU A 38 -9.18 16.14 -3.20
N TYR A 39 -8.04 15.70 -3.75
CA TYR A 39 -7.23 16.48 -4.72
C TYR A 39 -7.31 15.97 -6.18
N GLY A 40 -7.89 14.80 -6.43
CA GLY A 40 -7.95 14.20 -7.77
C GLY A 40 -8.96 14.82 -8.74
N LYS A 41 -9.56 15.98 -8.42
CA LYS A 41 -10.58 16.62 -9.26
C LYS A 41 -10.01 17.83 -10.03
N PRO A 42 -10.34 18.02 -11.32
CA PRO A 42 -10.00 19.26 -12.01
C PRO A 42 -10.56 20.48 -11.25
N GLY A 43 -9.76 21.53 -11.07
CA GLY A 43 -10.14 22.73 -10.32
C GLY A 43 -10.04 22.61 -8.79
N THR A 44 -9.26 21.65 -8.26
CA THR A 44 -9.14 21.49 -6.81
C THR A 44 -8.55 22.74 -6.13
N ASP A 45 -9.27 23.25 -5.14
CA ASP A 45 -8.86 24.34 -4.24
C ASP A 45 -7.46 24.10 -3.64
N THR A 46 -6.63 25.14 -3.66
CA THR A 46 -5.33 25.23 -2.97
C THR A 46 -5.36 24.73 -1.52
N ARG A 47 -6.47 24.93 -0.79
CA ARG A 47 -6.64 24.47 0.59
C ARG A 47 -6.72 22.95 0.69
N ALA A 48 -7.38 22.30 -0.27
CA ALA A 48 -7.46 20.84 -0.35
C ALA A 48 -6.08 20.24 -0.64
N ARG A 49 -5.29 20.86 -1.54
CA ARG A 49 -3.89 20.47 -1.77
C ARG A 49 -3.04 20.60 -0.51
N ALA A 50 -3.15 21.72 0.20
CA ALA A 50 -2.39 21.92 1.44
C ALA A 50 -2.77 20.89 2.53
N THR A 51 -4.05 20.52 2.60
CA THR A 51 -4.54 19.49 3.53
C THR A 51 -4.01 18.11 3.17
N GLU A 52 -3.97 17.78 1.89
CA GLU A 52 -3.36 16.54 1.39
C GLU A 52 -1.89 16.45 1.80
N ILE A 53 -1.09 17.48 1.50
CA ILE A 53 0.33 17.52 1.82
C ILE A 53 0.55 17.34 3.33
N ARG A 54 -0.17 18.09 4.18
CA ARG A 54 -0.02 17.96 5.65
C ARG A 54 -0.36 16.55 6.13
N THR A 55 -1.40 15.93 5.56
CA THR A 55 -1.80 14.55 5.91
C THR A 55 -0.74 13.54 5.48
N ALA A 56 -0.20 13.68 4.26
CA ALA A 56 0.84 12.81 3.73
C ALA A 56 2.15 12.91 4.53
N VAL A 57 2.53 14.13 4.94
CA VAL A 57 3.69 14.36 5.82
C VAL A 57 3.47 13.69 7.18
N ALA A 58 2.31 13.89 7.81
CA ALA A 58 1.97 13.25 9.08
C ALA A 58 1.98 11.71 8.97
N ASP A 59 1.46 11.14 7.87
CA ASP A 59 1.51 9.71 7.61
C ASP A 59 2.95 9.19 7.60
N ILE A 60 3.82 9.76 6.76
CA ILE A 60 5.18 9.23 6.60
C ILE A 60 6.02 9.41 7.87
N GLU A 61 5.86 10.51 8.60
CA GLU A 61 6.50 10.71 9.90
C GLU A 61 6.10 9.64 10.90
N CYS A 62 4.79 9.40 11.08
CA CYS A 62 4.29 8.38 11.99
C CYS A 62 4.72 6.97 11.57
N ARG A 63 4.74 6.67 10.26
CA ARG A 63 5.19 5.37 9.75
C ARG A 63 6.68 5.14 9.97
N ARG A 64 7.50 6.19 9.91
CA ARG A 64 8.94 6.12 10.22
C ARG A 64 9.16 5.94 11.72
N ALA A 65 8.54 6.78 12.55
CA ALA A 65 8.68 6.74 14.01
C ALA A 65 8.28 5.38 14.62
N THR A 66 7.26 4.74 14.05
CA THR A 66 6.76 3.43 14.54
C THR A 66 7.47 2.23 13.92
N GLY A 67 8.32 2.45 12.91
CA GLY A 67 8.94 1.36 12.14
C GLY A 67 7.99 0.63 11.19
N LEU A 68 6.77 1.15 10.99
CA LEU A 68 5.76 0.53 10.12
C LEU A 68 6.24 0.35 8.68
N VAL A 69 7.03 1.30 8.15
CA VAL A 69 7.61 1.19 6.79
C VAL A 69 8.49 -0.05 6.67
N ARG A 70 9.44 -0.22 7.61
CA ARG A 70 10.42 -1.31 7.58
C ARG A 70 9.71 -2.65 7.76
N LEU A 71 8.84 -2.76 8.76
CA LEU A 71 8.13 -4.00 9.03
C LEU A 71 7.21 -4.39 7.87
N ALA A 72 6.42 -3.45 7.33
CA ALA A 72 5.55 -3.73 6.21
C ALA A 72 6.34 -4.28 5.01
N ARG A 73 7.48 -3.67 4.68
CA ARG A 73 8.36 -4.14 3.58
C ARG A 73 8.89 -5.56 3.85
N GLN A 74 9.36 -5.83 5.06
CA GLN A 74 9.86 -7.17 5.43
C GLN A 74 8.76 -8.24 5.33
N LEU A 75 7.56 -7.93 5.82
CA LEU A 75 6.43 -8.86 5.76
C LEU A 75 5.96 -9.06 4.32
N ASP A 76 5.87 -8.00 3.54
CA ASP A 76 5.48 -8.08 2.13
C ASP A 76 6.44 -9.00 1.37
N GLN A 77 7.75 -8.81 1.51
CA GLN A 77 8.76 -9.70 0.92
C GLN A 77 8.58 -11.16 1.35
N LYS A 78 8.39 -11.41 2.66
CA LYS A 78 8.19 -12.76 3.21
C LYS A 78 6.93 -13.43 2.62
N TYR A 79 5.80 -12.74 2.65
CA TYR A 79 4.53 -13.32 2.21
C TYR A 79 4.46 -13.46 0.70
N GLN A 80 5.03 -12.51 -0.06
CA GLN A 80 5.14 -12.65 -1.51
C GLN A 80 6.06 -13.82 -1.90
N ALA A 81 7.18 -14.01 -1.21
CA ALA A 81 8.06 -15.15 -1.47
C ALA A 81 7.32 -16.47 -1.22
N LYS A 82 6.60 -16.57 -0.09
CA LYS A 82 5.76 -17.73 0.23
C LYS A 82 4.72 -17.99 -0.86
N THR A 83 3.94 -16.97 -1.25
CA THR A 83 2.92 -17.10 -2.28
C THR A 83 3.50 -17.49 -3.64
N ARG A 84 4.66 -16.94 -4.03
CA ARG A 84 5.36 -17.34 -5.26
C ARG A 84 5.75 -18.81 -5.23
N THR A 85 6.24 -19.32 -4.10
CA THR A 85 6.55 -20.74 -3.95
C THR A 85 5.30 -21.60 -4.02
N GLU A 86 4.25 -21.26 -3.28
CA GLU A 86 2.99 -22.02 -3.23
C GLU A 86 2.25 -22.04 -4.57
N ARG A 87 2.42 -21.00 -5.40
CA ARG A 87 1.73 -20.82 -6.67
C ARG A 87 2.65 -20.92 -7.89
N ALA A 88 3.84 -21.50 -7.73
CA ALA A 88 4.86 -21.51 -8.77
C ALA A 88 4.36 -22.12 -10.09
N THR A 89 3.66 -23.26 -10.01
CA THR A 89 3.11 -23.96 -11.18
C THR A 89 1.99 -23.17 -11.86
N GLU A 90 1.05 -22.63 -11.08
CA GLU A 90 -0.04 -21.80 -11.61
C GLU A 90 0.49 -20.54 -12.30
N MET A 91 1.49 -19.90 -11.70
CA MET A 91 2.16 -18.72 -12.27
C MET A 91 2.93 -19.06 -13.55
N ALA A 92 3.53 -20.26 -13.66
CA ALA A 92 4.16 -20.73 -14.88
C ALA A 92 3.13 -20.95 -15.99
N ALA A 93 2.08 -21.71 -15.70
CA ALA A 93 1.00 -21.97 -16.65
C ALA A 93 0.34 -20.68 -17.15
N TYR A 94 0.11 -19.70 -16.27
CA TYR A 94 -0.42 -18.40 -16.66
C TYR A 94 0.51 -17.64 -17.62
N ARG A 95 1.83 -17.67 -17.37
CA ARG A 95 2.81 -17.04 -18.28
C ARG A 95 2.84 -17.72 -19.64
N ASP A 96 2.79 -19.05 -19.68
CA ASP A 96 2.82 -19.82 -20.92
C ASP A 96 1.56 -19.50 -21.77
N LEU A 97 0.38 -19.47 -21.13
CA LEU A 97 -0.87 -19.07 -21.78
C LEU A 97 -0.83 -17.65 -22.34
N GLN A 98 -0.21 -16.71 -21.62
CA GLN A 98 -0.04 -15.34 -22.11
C GLN A 98 0.94 -15.28 -23.29
N ALA A 99 2.06 -16.00 -23.23
CA ALA A 99 3.03 -16.06 -24.31
C ALA A 99 2.41 -16.63 -25.59
N ASP A 100 1.68 -17.74 -25.48
CA ASP A 100 0.96 -18.36 -26.60
C ASP A 100 -0.08 -17.42 -27.21
N ALA A 101 -0.79 -16.65 -26.37
CA ALA A 101 -1.76 -15.67 -26.85
C ALA A 101 -1.09 -14.53 -27.64
N VAL A 102 0.07 -14.04 -27.17
CA VAL A 102 0.85 -13.02 -27.88
C VAL A 102 1.34 -13.57 -29.22
N ASN A 103 1.97 -14.76 -29.23
CA ASN A 103 2.50 -15.38 -30.44
C ASN A 103 1.41 -15.54 -31.52
N ARG A 104 0.23 -16.05 -31.14
CA ARG A 104 -0.93 -16.15 -32.05
C ARG A 104 -1.39 -14.79 -32.58
N ALA A 105 -1.37 -13.74 -31.77
CA ALA A 105 -1.79 -12.41 -32.18
C ALA A 105 -0.77 -11.73 -33.11
N THR A 106 0.53 -12.01 -32.94
CA THR A 106 1.61 -11.41 -33.73
C THR A 106 2.04 -12.25 -34.93
N GLY A 107 1.55 -13.49 -35.05
CA GLY A 107 1.92 -14.40 -36.15
C GLY A 107 3.38 -14.87 -36.08
N LEU A 108 3.96 -14.89 -34.87
CA LEU A 108 5.29 -15.44 -34.57
C LEU A 108 5.17 -16.90 -34.12
#